data_AF-A0A8X6JI25-F1
#
_entry.id   AF-A0A8X6JI25-F1
#
_cell.length_a   1.000
_cell.length_b   1.000
_cell.length_c   1.000
_cell.angle_alpha   90.00
_cell.angle_beta   90.00
_cell.angle_gamma   90.00
#
_symmetry.space_group_name_H-M   'P 1'
#
loop_
_entity.id
_entity.type
_entity.pdbx_description
1 polymer ?
#
loop_
_entity_poly.entity_id
_entity_poly.type
_entity_poly.pdbx_seq_one_letter_code
_entity_poly.pdbx_strand_id
1 'polypeptide(L)'
;MMGCLCAKAKSGSKRIKASDSKRNPNGYSWDNKEEVNPKDFIIENAKDETIVKLPGSVKGQQFIIQNCENSNIYIYDHINTITVDDCNGCNIFIGPTKGSVFLRDCSECRFLIVCQQFRARDCKVVDTFLCCATQPIIESCNDIRFGCFCYNYGPLEDQFKNACLSIFNNNWSNIHDFTPAEGERNWSLLPKDARIEDFFPLPSPEKLGDLQIMTDPQSSLVPQTHGCLQRLSMQYCLVVFFADGHAQNRALSLIKELEQTDNILLRTKEILLEEEASERIFGTNAYNKVVKRGPVIGLEYNGKDCISMCLETAKNIATSTGCTGLVYVSTCPKTARKQIENFFSHADVQLSSQ
;
A
#
# COMPACT_ATOMS: atom_id res chain seq x y z
N MET A 1 -26.63 -64.80 -45.82
CA MET A 1 -27.88 -64.41 -46.52
C MET A 1 -28.33 -63.10 -45.89
N MET A 2 -28.57 -62.07 -46.72
CA MET A 2 -28.96 -60.67 -46.40
C MET A 2 -27.93 -59.82 -45.62
N GLY A 3 -27.54 -58.60 -46.01
CA GLY A 3 -27.90 -57.77 -47.16
C GLY A 3 -27.61 -56.29 -46.86
N CYS A 4 -26.97 -55.58 -47.83
CA CYS A 4 -27.13 -54.15 -48.17
C CYS A 4 -26.81 -53.04 -47.13
N LEU A 5 -26.33 -51.82 -47.45
CA LEU A 5 -25.88 -51.12 -48.67
C LEU A 5 -25.28 -49.75 -48.26
N CYS A 6 -24.60 -49.11 -49.23
CA CYS A 6 -24.25 -47.67 -49.36
C CYS A 6 -22.91 -47.21 -48.75
N ALA A 7 -22.13 -46.32 -49.36
CA ALA A 7 -21.89 -45.86 -50.74
C ALA A 7 -20.64 -44.96 -50.67
N LYS A 8 -19.84 -44.91 -51.74
CA LYS A 8 -18.56 -44.17 -51.82
C LYS A 8 -18.75 -42.65 -51.86
N ALA A 9 -17.85 -41.91 -51.20
CA ALA A 9 -17.44 -40.57 -51.62
C ALA A 9 -15.93 -40.38 -51.44
N LYS A 10 -15.27 -39.93 -52.51
CA LYS A 10 -13.81 -39.78 -52.69
C LYS A 10 -13.31 -38.53 -51.94
N SER A 11 -12.26 -38.66 -51.11
CA SER A 11 -11.48 -37.50 -50.65
C SER A 11 -10.20 -37.34 -51.49
N GLY A 12 -10.16 -36.30 -52.32
CA GLY A 12 -8.94 -35.80 -52.95
C GLY A 12 -8.16 -34.92 -51.97
N SER A 13 -6.86 -35.19 -51.88
CA SER A 13 -5.87 -34.49 -51.07
C SER A 13 -5.64 -33.05 -51.54
N LYS A 14 -5.55 -32.09 -50.61
CA LYS A 14 -4.62 -30.94 -50.67
C LYS A 14 -4.39 -30.34 -49.27
N ARG A 15 -3.10 -30.18 -48.96
CA ARG A 15 -2.48 -29.79 -47.68
C ARG A 15 -2.83 -28.35 -47.27
N ILE A 16 -3.11 -28.15 -45.97
CA ILE A 16 -2.89 -26.89 -45.26
C ILE A 16 -1.76 -27.15 -44.26
N LYS A 17 -0.67 -26.37 -44.35
CA LYS A 17 0.48 -26.44 -43.43
C LYS A 17 0.11 -25.71 -42.13
N ALA A 18 0.01 -26.45 -41.03
CA ALA A 18 0.11 -25.89 -39.68
C ALA A 18 1.59 -25.80 -39.30
N SER A 19 2.04 -24.63 -38.84
CA SER A 19 3.35 -24.44 -38.24
C SER A 19 3.33 -24.97 -36.80
N ASP A 20 3.87 -26.17 -36.60
CA ASP A 20 4.11 -26.76 -35.28
C ASP A 20 5.18 -25.97 -34.52
N SER A 21 4.78 -25.23 -33.49
CA SER A 21 5.67 -24.86 -32.39
C SER A 21 5.98 -26.15 -31.60
N LYS A 22 7.14 -26.74 -31.85
CA LYS A 22 7.66 -27.87 -31.07
C LYS A 22 7.82 -27.46 -29.60
N ARG A 23 6.88 -27.84 -28.73
CA ARG A 23 7.16 -27.94 -27.28
C ARG A 23 8.03 -29.17 -27.06
N ASN A 24 9.25 -28.93 -26.60
CA ASN A 24 10.20 -29.98 -26.24
C ASN A 24 9.73 -30.62 -24.91
N PRO A 25 9.49 -31.94 -24.82
CA PRO A 25 8.94 -32.57 -23.61
C PRO A 25 9.90 -32.61 -22.40
N ASN A 26 11.15 -32.16 -22.58
CA ASN A 26 12.23 -32.26 -21.59
C ASN A 26 12.83 -30.90 -21.16
N GLY A 27 12.11 -29.79 -21.34
CA GLY A 27 12.58 -28.48 -20.87
C GLY A 27 12.45 -28.35 -19.34
N TYR A 28 13.57 -28.16 -18.65
CA TYR A 28 13.57 -27.85 -17.22
C TYR A 28 13.08 -26.42 -16.99
N SER A 29 12.56 -26.10 -15.80
CA SER A 29 11.96 -24.76 -15.54
C SER A 29 12.91 -23.58 -15.75
N TRP A 30 14.23 -23.82 -15.74
CA TRP A 30 15.27 -22.82 -16.01
C TRP A 30 15.57 -22.63 -17.51
N ASP A 31 15.08 -23.48 -18.40
CA ASP A 31 15.27 -23.36 -19.85
C ASP A 31 14.38 -22.28 -20.49
N ASN A 32 13.44 -21.72 -19.72
CA ASN A 32 12.52 -20.65 -20.14
C ASN A 32 12.65 -19.40 -19.25
N LYS A 33 13.86 -19.00 -18.84
CA LYS A 33 14.04 -17.65 -18.29
C LYS A 33 13.96 -16.66 -19.44
N GLU A 34 12.91 -15.84 -19.47
CA GLU A 34 12.90 -14.61 -20.28
C GLU A 34 14.20 -13.86 -19.96
N GLU A 35 15.01 -13.54 -20.99
CA GLU A 35 16.23 -12.76 -20.80
C GLU A 35 15.83 -11.36 -20.29
N VAL A 36 16.15 -11.08 -19.02
CA VAL A 36 15.90 -9.80 -18.37
C VAL A 36 16.97 -8.82 -18.82
N ASN A 37 16.61 -7.77 -19.55
CA ASN A 37 17.53 -6.71 -19.96
C ASN A 37 17.58 -5.61 -18.88
N PRO A 38 18.75 -5.35 -18.25
CA PRO A 38 18.87 -4.33 -17.20
C PRO A 38 18.38 -2.94 -17.60
N LYS A 39 18.48 -2.59 -18.89
CA LYS A 39 18.03 -1.28 -19.40
C LYS A 39 16.53 -1.06 -19.28
N ASP A 40 15.73 -2.12 -19.19
CA ASP A 40 14.28 -2.00 -19.08
C ASP A 40 13.83 -1.49 -17.70
N PHE A 41 14.74 -1.51 -16.72
CA PHE A 41 14.51 -1.11 -15.33
C PHE A 41 15.27 0.16 -14.94
N ILE A 42 15.72 0.92 -15.93
CA ILE A 42 16.38 2.20 -15.75
C ILE A 42 15.62 3.23 -16.56
N ILE A 43 15.27 4.35 -15.94
CA ILE A 43 14.83 5.57 -16.61
C ILE A 43 15.89 6.62 -16.33
N GLU A 44 16.58 7.08 -17.37
CA GLU A 44 17.65 8.05 -17.22
C GLU A 44 17.53 9.16 -18.26
N ASN A 45 17.91 10.37 -17.86
CA ASN A 45 17.99 11.55 -18.75
C ASN A 45 16.66 11.91 -19.45
N ALA A 46 15.52 11.53 -18.86
CA ALA A 46 14.22 11.91 -19.38
C ALA A 46 13.99 13.42 -19.17
N LYS A 47 13.59 14.14 -20.22
CA LYS A 47 13.36 15.58 -20.15
C LYS A 47 12.08 15.97 -20.87
N ASP A 48 11.16 16.62 -20.15
CA ASP A 48 9.85 17.02 -20.67
C ASP A 48 9.04 15.83 -21.23
N GLU A 49 9.24 14.64 -20.66
CA GLU A 49 8.65 13.39 -21.12
C GLU A 49 7.58 12.83 -20.18
N THR A 50 6.75 11.93 -20.69
CA THR A 50 5.85 11.12 -19.87
C THR A 50 6.11 9.64 -20.12
N ILE A 51 6.55 8.92 -19.09
CA ILE A 51 6.95 7.52 -19.16
C ILE A 51 6.04 6.68 -18.26
N VAL A 52 5.49 5.60 -18.80
CA VAL A 52 4.59 4.70 -18.07
C VAL A 52 5.10 3.27 -18.18
N LYS A 53 5.32 2.62 -17.03
CA LYS A 53 5.54 1.19 -16.90
C LYS A 53 4.24 0.54 -16.43
N LEU A 54 3.62 -0.24 -17.31
CA LEU A 54 2.32 -0.88 -17.06
C LEU A 54 2.45 -2.10 -16.14
N PRO A 55 1.35 -2.59 -15.54
CA PRO A 55 1.35 -3.81 -14.73
C PRO A 55 2.01 -5.00 -15.43
N GLY A 56 2.89 -5.70 -14.71
CA GLY A 56 3.63 -6.85 -15.22
C GLY A 56 4.89 -6.50 -16.01
N SER A 57 5.28 -5.22 -16.11
CA SER A 57 6.51 -4.82 -16.80
C SER A 57 7.75 -4.79 -15.89
N VAL A 58 7.59 -4.67 -14.57
CA VAL A 58 8.70 -4.65 -13.60
C VAL A 58 8.83 -5.97 -12.87
N LYS A 59 7.71 -6.63 -12.51
CA LYS A 59 7.66 -7.96 -11.88
C LYS A 59 8.60 -8.10 -10.67
N GLY A 60 8.69 -7.09 -9.82
CA GLY A 60 9.51 -7.13 -8.61
C GLY A 60 11.02 -7.04 -8.86
N GLN A 61 11.46 -6.53 -10.01
CA GLN A 61 12.88 -6.20 -10.21
C GLN A 61 13.27 -4.92 -9.46
N GLN A 62 14.58 -4.71 -9.30
CA GLN A 62 15.12 -3.41 -8.88
C GLN A 62 14.94 -2.39 -10.00
N PHE A 63 14.65 -1.14 -9.65
CA PHE A 63 14.45 -0.05 -10.60
C PHE A 63 15.33 1.15 -10.27
N ILE A 64 15.73 1.93 -11.26
CA ILE A 64 16.51 3.16 -11.09
C ILE A 64 15.86 4.28 -11.91
N ILE A 65 15.70 5.45 -11.31
CA ILE A 65 15.37 6.70 -12.00
C ILE A 65 16.50 7.69 -11.72
N GLN A 66 17.12 8.27 -12.75
CA GLN A 66 18.22 9.20 -12.54
C GLN A 66 18.24 10.34 -13.56
N ASN A 67 18.71 11.52 -13.16
CA ASN A 67 18.97 12.65 -14.06
C ASN A 67 17.72 13.07 -14.89
N CYS A 68 16.52 13.04 -14.32
CA CYS A 68 15.29 13.37 -15.04
C CYS A 68 14.83 14.81 -14.73
N GLU A 69 14.35 15.53 -15.74
CA GLU A 69 13.92 16.93 -15.63
C GLU A 69 12.49 17.10 -16.16
N ASN A 70 11.62 17.81 -15.42
CA ASN A 70 10.27 18.19 -15.84
C ASN A 70 9.42 17.04 -16.42
N SER A 71 9.62 15.82 -15.91
CA SER A 71 9.05 14.61 -16.50
C SER A 71 8.02 13.95 -15.59
N ASN A 72 7.06 13.26 -16.19
CA ASN A 72 6.05 12.49 -15.49
C ASN A 72 6.34 10.99 -15.63
N ILE A 73 6.62 10.29 -14.53
CA ILE A 73 7.03 8.89 -14.53
C ILE A 73 6.06 8.08 -13.68
N TYR A 74 5.51 7.01 -14.22
CA TYR A 74 4.52 6.19 -13.53
C TYR A 74 4.89 4.71 -13.62
N ILE A 75 5.09 4.08 -12.47
CA ILE A 75 5.44 2.66 -12.38
C ILE A 75 4.27 1.91 -11.74
N TYR A 76 3.36 1.40 -12.58
CA TYR A 76 2.17 0.64 -12.18
C TYR A 76 2.46 -0.85 -11.94
N ASP A 77 3.56 -1.16 -11.25
CA ASP A 77 3.92 -2.52 -10.89
C ASP A 77 4.66 -2.57 -9.55
N HIS A 78 4.75 -3.77 -8.97
CA HIS A 78 5.53 -4.00 -7.76
C HIS A 78 7.04 -4.04 -8.06
N ILE A 79 7.82 -3.55 -7.11
CA ILE A 79 9.25 -3.29 -7.23
C ILE A 79 9.97 -3.93 -6.04
N ASN A 80 11.21 -4.40 -6.22
CA ASN A 80 12.01 -4.85 -5.07
C ASN A 80 12.58 -3.65 -4.29
N THR A 81 13.33 -2.79 -4.96
CA THR A 81 13.89 -1.54 -4.41
C THR A 81 14.05 -0.53 -5.55
N ILE A 82 13.98 0.76 -5.24
CA ILE A 82 14.17 1.82 -6.22
C ILE A 82 14.99 2.98 -5.66
N THR A 83 15.90 3.50 -6.48
CA THR A 83 16.58 4.78 -6.24
C THR A 83 16.08 5.82 -7.24
N VAL A 84 15.91 7.06 -6.76
CA VAL A 84 15.57 8.22 -7.57
C VAL A 84 16.61 9.28 -7.28
N ASP A 85 17.44 9.57 -8.27
CA ASP A 85 18.65 10.36 -8.13
C ASP A 85 18.60 11.57 -9.07
N ASP A 86 19.03 12.74 -8.59
CA ASP A 86 19.26 13.92 -9.45
C ASP A 86 18.04 14.30 -10.32
N CYS A 87 16.83 14.21 -9.76
CA CYS A 87 15.59 14.52 -10.48
C CYS A 87 15.06 15.90 -10.11
N ASN A 88 14.71 16.72 -11.10
CA ASN A 88 14.22 18.09 -10.89
C ASN A 88 12.87 18.33 -11.58
N GLY A 89 11.89 18.86 -10.86
CA GLY A 89 10.58 19.21 -11.44
C GLY A 89 9.74 18.01 -11.90
N CYS A 90 10.02 16.80 -11.39
CA CYS A 90 9.38 15.57 -11.84
C CYS A 90 8.15 15.18 -11.00
N ASN A 91 7.19 14.51 -11.63
CA ASN A 91 6.05 13.85 -10.97
C ASN A 91 6.22 12.34 -11.09
N ILE A 92 6.43 11.62 -9.96
CA ILE A 92 6.80 10.20 -9.99
C ILE A 92 5.86 9.33 -9.14
N PHE A 93 5.14 8.41 -9.78
CA PHE A 93 4.33 7.38 -9.12
C PHE A 93 5.14 6.09 -9.03
N ILE A 94 5.32 5.59 -7.81
CA ILE A 94 6.08 4.39 -7.50
C ILE A 94 5.11 3.38 -6.86
N GLY A 95 4.85 2.29 -7.59
CA GLY A 95 4.03 1.18 -7.10
C GLY A 95 4.64 0.46 -5.88
N PRO A 96 3.93 -0.53 -5.32
CA PRO A 96 4.34 -1.24 -4.11
C PRO A 96 5.78 -1.75 -4.15
N THR A 97 6.64 -1.15 -3.31
CA THR A 97 8.06 -1.47 -3.24
C THR A 97 8.35 -2.30 -2.00
N LYS A 98 8.77 -3.55 -2.20
CA LYS A 98 9.04 -4.51 -1.10
C LYS A 98 10.07 -4.00 -0.11
N GLY A 99 11.12 -3.34 -0.58
CA GLY A 99 12.19 -2.79 0.22
C GLY A 99 12.14 -1.27 0.28
N SER A 100 13.28 -0.66 -0.02
CA SER A 100 13.45 0.79 0.09
C SER A 100 13.10 1.55 -1.18
N VAL A 101 12.49 2.71 -0.97
CA VAL A 101 12.52 3.83 -1.91
C VAL A 101 13.51 4.85 -1.36
N PHE A 102 14.55 5.16 -2.13
CA PHE A 102 15.56 6.13 -1.72
C PHE A 102 15.62 7.28 -2.73
N LEU A 103 15.22 8.47 -2.28
CA LEU A 103 15.35 9.73 -3.02
C LEU A 103 16.66 10.42 -2.65
N ARG A 104 17.46 10.82 -3.64
CA ARG A 104 18.71 11.57 -3.46
C ARG A 104 18.74 12.74 -4.43
N ASP A 105 19.16 13.91 -3.93
CA ASP A 105 19.39 15.09 -4.77
C ASP A 105 18.18 15.47 -5.65
N CYS A 106 16.95 15.22 -5.15
CA CYS A 106 15.70 15.52 -5.85
C CYS A 106 15.16 16.90 -5.46
N SER A 107 14.78 17.70 -6.44
CA SER A 107 14.28 19.07 -6.23
C SER A 107 12.98 19.34 -6.97
N GLU A 108 12.07 20.09 -6.34
CA GLU A 108 10.79 20.51 -6.93
C GLU A 108 9.94 19.31 -7.46
N CYS A 109 10.07 18.16 -6.83
CA CYS A 109 9.44 16.92 -7.26
C CYS A 109 8.18 16.60 -6.46
N ARG A 110 7.27 15.85 -7.08
CA ARG A 110 6.07 15.33 -6.44
C ARG A 110 6.04 13.82 -6.58
N PHE A 111 5.62 13.14 -5.53
CA PHE A 111 5.68 11.69 -5.45
C PHE A 111 4.39 11.08 -4.89
N LEU A 112 4.00 9.95 -5.46
CA LEU A 112 3.06 9.01 -4.85
C LEU A 112 3.81 7.69 -4.66
N ILE A 113 3.95 7.23 -3.41
CA ILE A 113 4.87 6.14 -3.07
C ILE A 113 4.20 5.13 -2.15
N VAL A 114 4.38 3.85 -2.47
CA VAL A 114 4.13 2.73 -1.57
C VAL A 114 5.44 1.97 -1.33
N CYS A 115 5.88 1.83 -0.08
CA CYS A 115 7.13 1.14 0.23
C CYS A 115 7.20 0.54 1.64
N GLN A 116 8.16 -0.35 1.87
CA GLN A 116 8.51 -0.78 3.22
C GLN A 116 9.32 0.29 3.96
N GLN A 117 10.33 0.87 3.30
CA GLN A 117 11.22 1.88 3.86
C GLN A 117 11.30 3.09 2.93
N PHE A 118 11.04 4.28 3.47
CA PHE A 118 11.23 5.54 2.77
C PHE A 118 12.47 6.25 3.29
N ARG A 119 13.34 6.68 2.38
CA ARG A 119 14.50 7.52 2.69
C ARG A 119 14.57 8.67 1.70
N ALA A 120 14.80 9.88 2.19
CA ALA A 120 15.16 11.02 1.36
C ALA A 120 16.42 11.67 1.89
N ARG A 121 17.37 11.97 1.01
CA ARG A 121 18.59 12.70 1.35
C ARG A 121 18.83 13.83 0.36
N ASP A 122 19.28 14.98 0.85
CA ASP A 122 19.66 16.13 0.00
C ASP A 122 18.51 16.59 -0.93
N CYS A 123 17.26 16.40 -0.51
CA CYS A 123 16.07 16.75 -1.31
C CYS A 123 15.50 18.11 -0.90
N LYS A 124 14.89 18.83 -1.84
CA LYS A 124 14.34 20.17 -1.60
C LYS A 124 13.01 20.43 -2.29
N VAL A 125 12.02 20.98 -1.57
CA VAL A 125 10.67 21.29 -2.08
C VAL A 125 10.05 20.03 -2.70
N VAL A 126 9.70 19.06 -1.85
CA VAL A 126 9.19 17.76 -2.28
C VAL A 126 7.86 17.46 -1.62
N ASP A 127 6.85 17.14 -2.42
CA ASP A 127 5.56 16.66 -1.95
C ASP A 127 5.46 15.15 -2.11
N THR A 128 5.10 14.43 -1.06
CA THR A 128 4.98 12.97 -1.10
C THR A 128 3.66 12.49 -0.48
N PHE A 129 2.80 11.88 -1.28
CA PHE A 129 1.70 11.05 -0.78
C PHE A 129 2.22 9.64 -0.53
N LEU A 130 2.29 9.24 0.74
CA LEU A 130 3.08 8.09 1.18
C LEU A 130 2.23 6.99 1.83
N CYS A 131 2.56 5.75 1.50
CA CYS A 131 2.26 4.56 2.28
C CYS A 131 3.58 3.89 2.65
N CYS A 132 3.97 3.97 3.93
CA CYS A 132 5.26 3.44 4.39
C CYS A 132 5.10 2.51 5.60
N ALA A 133 5.56 1.27 5.49
CA ALA A 133 5.42 0.26 6.54
C ALA A 133 6.24 0.59 7.81
N THR A 134 7.38 1.24 7.64
CA THR A 134 8.27 1.67 8.72
C THR A 134 8.29 3.20 8.86
N GLN A 135 9.03 3.73 9.84
CA GLN A 135 9.17 5.17 10.05
C GLN A 135 9.90 5.82 8.85
N PRO A 136 9.29 6.78 8.11
CA PRO A 136 9.97 7.49 7.03
C PRO A 136 11.13 8.34 7.56
N ILE A 137 12.23 8.36 6.82
CA ILE A 137 13.48 9.03 7.21
C ILE A 137 13.84 10.13 6.21
N ILE A 138 14.26 11.28 6.72
CA ILE A 138 14.89 12.35 5.93
C ILE A 138 16.25 12.75 6.53
N GLU A 139 17.15 13.22 5.68
CA GLU A 139 18.49 13.71 6.04
C GLU A 139 18.92 14.82 5.08
N SER A 140 19.42 15.94 5.59
CA SER A 140 19.85 17.11 4.79
C SER A 140 18.79 17.63 3.81
N CYS A 141 17.50 17.47 4.15
CA CYS A 141 16.39 17.89 3.31
C CYS A 141 15.80 19.25 3.74
N ASN A 142 15.11 19.93 2.83
CA ASN A 142 14.43 21.20 3.09
C ASN A 142 13.05 21.25 2.42
N ASP A 143 12.03 21.69 3.15
CA ASP A 143 10.64 21.81 2.66
C ASP A 143 10.07 20.51 2.05
N ILE A 144 10.06 19.44 2.85
CA ILE A 144 9.46 18.15 2.49
C ILE A 144 8.06 18.04 3.09
N ARG A 145 7.04 17.75 2.29
CA ARG A 145 5.66 17.67 2.76
C ARG A 145 5.08 16.28 2.52
N PHE A 146 4.42 15.74 3.54
CA PHE A 146 3.85 14.39 3.48
C PHE A 146 2.32 14.39 3.55
N GLY A 147 1.67 13.56 2.74
CA GLY A 147 0.24 13.26 2.77
C GLY A 147 0.00 11.76 2.83
N CYS A 148 -1.21 11.34 3.23
CA CYS A 148 -1.60 9.93 3.19
C CYS A 148 -1.78 9.49 1.73
N PHE A 149 -1.23 8.35 1.34
CA PHE A 149 -1.47 7.76 0.03
C PHE A 149 -2.97 7.56 -0.24
N CYS A 150 -3.47 8.02 -1.38
CA CYS A 150 -4.89 7.94 -1.78
C CYS A 150 -5.03 7.56 -3.26
N TYR A 151 -4.92 6.27 -3.56
CA TYR A 151 -4.88 5.82 -4.95
C TYR A 151 -5.39 4.39 -5.08
N ASN A 152 -5.98 4.07 -6.23
CA ASN A 152 -6.39 2.72 -6.55
C ASN A 152 -6.39 2.45 -8.07
N TYR A 153 -6.07 1.22 -8.44
CA TYR A 153 -6.21 0.64 -9.78
C TYR A 153 -6.29 -0.88 -9.64
N GLY A 154 -6.92 -1.56 -10.60
CA GLY A 154 -7.30 -2.97 -10.45
C GLY A 154 -6.19 -3.89 -9.91
N PRO A 155 -4.99 -3.94 -10.53
CA PRO A 155 -3.88 -4.76 -10.03
C PRO A 155 -3.21 -4.34 -8.71
N LEU A 156 -3.53 -3.18 -8.12
CA LEU A 156 -2.78 -2.61 -7.00
C LEU A 156 -2.78 -3.54 -5.77
N GLU A 157 -3.91 -4.14 -5.43
CA GLU A 157 -4.02 -5.02 -4.26
C GLU A 157 -3.10 -6.25 -4.37
N ASP A 158 -3.05 -6.87 -5.55
CA ASP A 158 -2.15 -8.00 -5.79
C ASP A 158 -0.68 -7.57 -5.81
N GLN A 159 -0.39 -6.34 -6.24
CA GLN A 159 0.95 -5.77 -6.16
C GLN A 159 1.39 -5.51 -4.71
N PHE A 160 0.50 -5.07 -3.82
CA PHE A 160 0.77 -5.01 -2.38
C PHE A 160 1.14 -6.40 -1.83
N LYS A 161 0.36 -7.44 -2.18
CA LYS A 161 0.64 -8.83 -1.78
C LYS A 161 2.00 -9.31 -2.29
N ASN A 162 2.31 -9.08 -3.57
CA ASN A 162 3.58 -9.45 -4.18
C ASN A 162 4.78 -8.71 -3.57
N ALA A 163 4.58 -7.47 -3.12
CA ALA A 163 5.56 -6.69 -2.38
C ALA A 163 5.64 -7.05 -0.88
N CYS A 164 4.80 -7.99 -0.40
CA CYS A 164 4.69 -8.35 1.01
C CYS A 164 4.34 -7.15 1.92
N LEU A 165 3.52 -6.22 1.42
CA LEU A 165 3.06 -5.04 2.15
C LEU A 165 1.60 -5.19 2.57
N SER A 166 1.28 -4.68 3.77
CA SER A 166 -0.11 -4.55 4.22
C SER A 166 -0.61 -3.14 3.94
N ILE A 167 -1.85 -3.04 3.45
CA ILE A 167 -2.56 -1.76 3.28
C ILE A 167 -2.83 -1.06 4.61
N PHE A 168 -2.75 -1.80 5.73
CA PHE A 168 -2.95 -1.25 7.07
C PHE A 168 -1.66 -0.77 7.73
N ASN A 169 -0.48 -1.03 7.17
CA ASN A 169 0.79 -0.61 7.76
C ASN A 169 1.28 0.68 7.08
N ASN A 170 0.82 1.83 7.58
CA ASN A 170 1.17 3.13 7.03
C ASN A 170 1.59 4.15 8.12
N ASN A 171 2.83 4.63 8.06
CA ASN A 171 3.45 5.58 8.99
C ASN A 171 3.78 6.93 8.35
N TRP A 172 3.11 7.27 7.25
CA TRP A 172 3.39 8.45 6.43
C TRP A 172 3.56 9.78 7.19
N SER A 173 2.97 9.92 8.38
CA SER A 173 3.00 11.16 9.17
C SER A 173 4.04 11.18 10.30
N ASN A 174 4.79 10.09 10.53
CA ASN A 174 5.73 9.95 11.65
C ASN A 174 7.18 10.05 11.16
N ILE A 175 7.61 11.24 10.76
CA ILE A 175 8.91 11.43 10.09
C ILE A 175 10.04 11.50 11.12
N HIS A 176 11.13 10.78 10.86
CA HIS A 176 12.41 10.96 11.55
C HIS A 176 13.34 11.82 10.69
N ASP A 177 13.81 12.93 11.27
CA ASP A 177 14.76 13.85 10.64
C ASP A 177 16.12 13.71 11.33
N PHE A 178 17.14 13.26 10.59
CA PHE A 178 18.51 13.09 11.09
C PHE A 178 19.26 14.41 11.26
N THR A 179 18.83 15.48 10.58
CA THR A 179 19.53 16.78 10.54
C THR A 179 18.57 17.93 10.82
N PRO A 180 17.89 17.95 11.98
CA PRO A 180 16.98 19.04 12.31
C PRO A 180 17.75 20.36 12.40
N ALA A 181 17.31 21.37 11.66
CA ALA A 181 17.86 22.73 11.73
C ALA A 181 17.17 23.55 12.83
N GLU A 182 17.94 24.32 13.60
CA GLU A 182 17.40 25.13 14.71
C GLU A 182 16.49 26.24 14.17
N GLY A 183 15.21 26.22 14.57
CA GLY A 183 14.22 27.23 14.14
C GLY A 183 13.58 26.97 12.77
N GLU A 184 14.05 25.98 12.01
CA GLU A 184 13.47 25.58 10.73
C GLU A 184 12.78 24.21 10.84
N ARG A 185 11.71 24.01 10.07
CA ARG A 185 11.09 22.69 9.90
C ARG A 185 11.43 22.18 8.51
N ASN A 186 12.33 21.22 8.44
CA ASN A 186 12.71 20.54 7.20
C ASN A 186 11.53 19.79 6.56
N TRP A 187 10.49 19.48 7.36
CA TRP A 187 9.30 18.82 6.87
C TRP A 187 8.00 19.30 7.53
N SER A 188 6.89 19.07 6.85
CA SER A 188 5.55 19.29 7.36
C SER A 188 4.55 18.27 6.79
N LEU A 189 3.29 18.33 7.22
CA LEU A 189 2.22 17.57 6.59
C LEU A 189 1.51 18.45 5.57
N LEU A 190 1.08 17.84 4.47
CA LEU A 190 0.19 18.47 3.49
C LEU A 190 -1.15 18.86 4.16
N PRO A 191 -1.86 19.86 3.59
CA PRO A 191 -3.21 20.20 4.01
C PRO A 191 -4.13 18.97 4.01
N LYS A 192 -5.10 18.93 4.92
CA LYS A 192 -5.99 17.76 5.07
C LYS A 192 -6.88 17.54 3.84
N ASP A 193 -7.21 18.62 3.16
CA ASP A 193 -8.01 18.69 1.95
C ASP A 193 -7.16 18.60 0.68
N ALA A 194 -5.85 18.34 0.80
CA ALA A 194 -4.98 18.12 -0.35
C ALA A 194 -5.45 16.89 -1.13
N ARG A 195 -5.90 17.10 -2.37
CA ARG A 195 -6.30 16.03 -3.27
C ARG A 195 -5.15 15.70 -4.19
N ILE A 196 -4.94 14.42 -4.49
CA ILE A 196 -3.85 14.01 -5.38
C ILE A 196 -3.94 14.71 -6.74
N GLU A 197 -5.14 14.91 -7.28
CA GLU A 197 -5.34 15.61 -8.56
C GLU A 197 -4.80 17.05 -8.58
N ASP A 198 -4.73 17.72 -7.42
CA ASP A 198 -4.25 19.10 -7.32
C ASP A 198 -2.71 19.17 -7.41
N PHE A 199 -2.03 18.05 -7.12
CA PHE A 199 -0.58 17.96 -7.05
C PHE A 199 0.00 17.12 -8.18
N PHE A 200 -0.69 16.05 -8.56
CA PHE A 200 -0.15 14.98 -9.37
C PHE A 200 -0.90 14.86 -10.70
N PRO A 201 -0.26 15.13 -11.84
CA PRO A 201 -0.89 14.91 -13.13
C PRO A 201 -1.19 13.42 -13.30
N LEU A 202 -2.31 13.09 -13.93
CA LEU A 202 -2.61 11.72 -14.32
C LEU A 202 -2.11 11.47 -15.75
N PRO A 203 -1.65 10.26 -16.11
CA PRO A 203 -1.27 9.95 -17.47
C PRO A 203 -2.47 10.06 -18.41
N SER A 204 -2.22 10.45 -19.66
CA SER A 204 -3.25 10.44 -20.71
C SER A 204 -3.84 9.03 -20.88
N PRO A 205 -5.15 8.87 -21.14
CA PRO A 205 -5.80 7.57 -21.32
C PRO A 205 -5.09 6.65 -22.33
N GLU A 206 -4.52 7.20 -23.40
CA GLU A 206 -3.76 6.45 -24.42
C GLU A 206 -2.55 5.69 -23.85
N LYS A 207 -1.90 6.24 -22.82
CA LYS A 207 -0.74 5.62 -22.15
C LYS A 207 -1.16 4.61 -21.08
N LEU A 208 -2.42 4.66 -20.62
CA LEU A 208 -2.96 3.78 -19.58
C LEU A 208 -3.57 2.50 -20.14
N GLY A 209 -3.98 2.51 -21.43
CA GLY A 209 -4.73 1.40 -22.01
C GLY A 209 -6.03 1.19 -21.25
N ASP A 210 -6.23 -0.03 -20.74
CA ASP A 210 -7.43 -0.39 -19.97
C ASP A 210 -7.32 -0.07 -18.47
N LEU A 211 -6.20 0.51 -18.01
CA LEU A 211 -5.98 0.78 -16.59
C LEU A 211 -6.85 1.95 -16.12
N GLN A 212 -7.80 1.67 -15.24
CA GLN A 212 -8.63 2.67 -14.58
C GLN A 212 -8.00 3.10 -13.26
N ILE A 213 -7.76 4.40 -13.13
CA ILE A 213 -7.19 5.02 -11.93
C ILE A 213 -8.32 5.70 -11.16
N MET A 214 -8.31 5.50 -9.85
CA MET A 214 -9.16 6.23 -8.91
C MET A 214 -8.27 6.90 -7.87
N THR A 215 -8.59 8.15 -7.56
CA THR A 215 -7.81 9.00 -6.65
C THR A 215 -8.67 9.58 -5.53
N ASP A 216 -9.97 9.27 -5.50
CA ASP A 216 -10.86 9.72 -4.44
C ASP A 216 -10.64 8.90 -3.14
N PRO A 217 -10.77 9.54 -1.97
CA PRO A 217 -10.61 8.87 -0.67
C PRO A 217 -11.44 7.60 -0.48
N GLN A 218 -12.65 7.54 -1.05
CA GLN A 218 -13.60 6.44 -0.86
C GLN A 218 -13.25 5.20 -1.66
N SER A 219 -12.49 5.35 -2.75
CA SER A 219 -12.03 4.25 -3.59
C SER A 219 -10.58 3.85 -3.31
N SER A 220 -9.83 4.63 -2.52
CA SER A 220 -8.45 4.35 -2.16
C SER A 220 -8.30 2.94 -1.57
N LEU A 221 -7.29 2.20 -2.03
CA LEU A 221 -6.99 0.89 -1.49
C LEU A 221 -6.44 0.98 -0.05
N VAL A 222 -5.59 1.99 0.20
CA VAL A 222 -5.04 2.27 1.53
C VAL A 222 -6.06 3.11 2.31
N PRO A 223 -6.45 2.70 3.53
CA PRO A 223 -7.32 3.50 4.38
C PRO A 223 -6.76 4.90 4.61
N GLN A 224 -7.61 5.93 4.49
CA GLN A 224 -7.22 7.30 4.77
C GLN A 224 -7.08 7.49 6.28
N THR A 225 -5.86 7.83 6.71
CA THR A 225 -5.53 8.06 8.12
C THR A 225 -5.12 9.50 8.34
N HIS A 226 -5.39 10.04 9.52
CA HIS A 226 -5.03 11.43 9.87
C HIS A 226 -3.66 11.58 10.54
N GLY A 227 -2.97 10.47 10.78
CA GLY A 227 -1.65 10.47 11.39
C GLY A 227 -1.69 10.76 12.91
N CYS A 228 -0.52 10.64 13.55
CA CYS A 228 -0.37 10.75 15.00
C CYS A 228 -0.44 12.18 15.55
N LEU A 229 -0.40 13.21 14.69
CA LEU A 229 -0.34 14.61 15.13
C LEU A 229 -1.71 15.25 15.35
N GLN A 230 -2.80 14.58 14.95
CA GLN A 230 -4.15 15.13 15.02
C GLN A 230 -4.93 14.63 16.22
N ARG A 231 -5.71 15.52 16.84
CA ARG A 231 -6.60 15.21 17.95
C ARG A 231 -7.83 16.09 17.93
N LEU A 232 -9.01 15.48 17.87
CA LEU A 232 -10.32 16.14 17.99
C LEU A 232 -10.87 16.11 19.42
N SER A 233 -10.55 15.04 20.16
CA SER A 233 -11.12 14.75 21.48
C SER A 233 -10.09 14.15 22.42
N MET A 234 -10.40 14.13 23.72
CA MET A 234 -9.61 13.41 24.71
C MET A 234 -9.92 11.91 24.74
N GLN A 235 -10.98 11.47 24.06
CA GLN A 235 -11.39 10.07 23.98
C GLN A 235 -10.78 9.37 22.77
N TYR A 236 -10.30 8.16 23.00
CA TYR A 236 -9.66 7.31 22.01
C TYR A 236 -10.25 5.90 22.09
N CYS A 237 -10.25 5.17 20.97
CA CYS A 237 -10.69 3.79 20.92
C CYS A 237 -9.69 2.94 20.13
N LEU A 238 -9.26 1.83 20.71
CA LEU A 238 -8.61 0.75 19.99
C LEU A 238 -9.69 -0.23 19.50
N VAL A 239 -9.65 -0.56 18.21
CA VAL A 239 -10.42 -1.68 17.64
C VAL A 239 -9.42 -2.69 17.09
N VAL A 240 -9.54 -3.97 17.44
CA VAL A 240 -8.67 -5.03 16.90
C VAL A 240 -9.50 -6.15 16.30
N PHE A 241 -9.33 -6.39 15.01
CA PHE A 241 -9.93 -7.52 14.30
C PHE A 241 -8.95 -8.70 14.29
N PHE A 242 -9.41 -9.87 14.71
CA PHE A 242 -8.59 -11.08 14.74
C PHE A 242 -8.74 -11.89 13.44
N ALA A 243 -7.67 -12.57 13.03
CA ALA A 243 -7.63 -13.39 11.83
C ALA A 243 -8.72 -14.48 11.81
N ASP A 244 -9.54 -14.45 10.76
CA ASP A 244 -10.58 -15.45 10.47
C ASP A 244 -10.94 -15.53 8.97
N GLY A 245 -10.09 -15.00 8.09
CA GLY A 245 -10.33 -14.92 6.65
C GLY A 245 -11.23 -13.76 6.20
N HIS A 246 -11.91 -13.07 7.12
CA HIS A 246 -12.80 -11.94 6.82
C HIS A 246 -12.45 -10.66 7.59
N ALA A 247 -11.40 -10.68 8.41
CA ALA A 247 -10.97 -9.56 9.26
C ALA A 247 -10.76 -8.25 8.48
N GLN A 248 -10.09 -8.30 7.33
CA GLN A 248 -9.86 -7.14 6.47
C GLN A 248 -11.18 -6.51 5.99
N ASN A 249 -12.12 -7.32 5.50
CA ASN A 249 -13.41 -6.83 5.04
C ASN A 249 -14.19 -6.14 6.16
N ARG A 250 -14.16 -6.70 7.37
CA ARG A 250 -14.82 -6.08 8.54
C ARG A 250 -14.13 -4.80 9.00
N ALA A 251 -12.79 -4.76 8.97
CA ALA A 251 -12.03 -3.56 9.28
C ALA A 251 -12.36 -2.42 8.29
N LEU A 252 -12.32 -2.69 6.98
CA LEU A 252 -12.67 -1.72 5.95
C LEU A 252 -14.14 -1.28 6.04
N SER A 253 -15.05 -2.19 6.35
CA SER A 253 -16.47 -1.85 6.56
C SER A 253 -16.63 -0.91 7.76
N LEU A 254 -15.94 -1.16 8.87
CA LEU A 254 -15.99 -0.29 10.05
C LEU A 254 -15.40 1.10 9.76
N ILE A 255 -14.31 1.15 8.99
CA ILE A 255 -13.72 2.42 8.52
C ILE A 255 -14.74 3.21 7.70
N LYS A 256 -15.32 2.59 6.68
CA LYS A 256 -16.30 3.24 5.80
C LYS A 256 -17.54 3.78 6.54
N GLU A 257 -18.04 3.04 7.52
CA GLU A 257 -19.19 3.48 8.33
C GLU A 257 -18.81 4.65 9.26
N LEU A 258 -17.62 4.63 9.87
CA LEU A 258 -17.17 5.69 10.79
C LEU A 258 -16.70 6.96 10.08
N GLU A 259 -16.30 6.89 8.80
CA GLU A 259 -16.01 8.05 7.96
C GLU A 259 -17.23 8.97 7.76
N GLN A 260 -18.45 8.44 7.95
CA GLN A 260 -19.69 9.22 7.89
C GLN A 260 -19.98 10.00 9.18
N THR A 261 -19.03 9.99 10.13
CA THR A 261 -19.17 10.56 11.47
C THR A 261 -18.04 11.55 11.75
N ASP A 262 -18.12 12.28 12.86
CA ASP A 262 -17.06 13.20 13.29
C ASP A 262 -15.82 12.48 13.88
N ASN A 263 -15.82 11.14 13.93
CA ASN A 263 -14.68 10.36 14.41
C ASN A 263 -13.64 10.21 13.32
N ILE A 264 -12.38 10.29 13.72
CA ILE A 264 -11.27 10.18 12.79
C ILE A 264 -10.44 8.93 13.04
N LEU A 265 -10.07 8.27 11.94
CA LEU A 265 -9.08 7.21 11.94
C LEU A 265 -7.68 7.83 12.00
N LEU A 266 -6.97 7.63 13.11
CA LEU A 266 -5.62 8.17 13.29
C LEU A 266 -4.56 7.29 12.64
N ARG A 267 -4.63 5.99 12.91
CA ARG A 267 -3.62 5.01 12.48
C ARG A 267 -4.22 3.62 12.36
N THR A 268 -3.57 2.80 11.54
CA THR A 268 -3.84 1.37 11.40
C THR A 268 -2.54 0.58 11.52
N LYS A 269 -2.62 -0.69 11.93
CA LYS A 269 -1.53 -1.67 11.81
C LYS A 269 -2.07 -3.07 11.60
N GLU A 270 -1.37 -3.88 10.83
CA GLU A 270 -1.54 -5.32 10.74
C GLU A 270 -0.26 -6.03 11.22
N ILE A 271 -0.37 -6.78 12.32
CA ILE A 271 0.77 -7.34 13.06
C ILE A 271 0.49 -8.71 13.63
N LEU A 272 1.54 -9.50 13.86
CA LEU A 272 1.43 -10.74 14.65
C LEU A 272 1.53 -10.41 16.13
N LEU A 273 0.65 -10.99 16.95
CA LEU A 273 0.67 -10.83 18.40
C LEU A 273 1.01 -12.15 19.10
N GLU A 274 2.03 -12.11 19.95
CA GLU A 274 2.31 -13.17 20.91
C GLU A 274 1.42 -13.05 22.15
N GLU A 275 1.30 -14.14 22.93
CA GLU A 275 0.41 -14.21 24.10
C GLU A 275 0.74 -13.12 25.15
N GLU A 276 2.01 -12.90 25.45
CA GLU A 276 2.44 -11.87 26.41
C GLU A 276 2.08 -10.46 25.93
N ALA A 277 2.23 -10.18 24.64
CA ALA A 277 1.83 -8.90 24.06
C ALA A 277 0.31 -8.73 24.09
N SER A 278 -0.44 -9.77 23.74
CA SER A 278 -1.90 -9.82 23.83
C SER A 278 -2.40 -9.53 25.24
N GLU A 279 -1.85 -10.19 26.26
CA GLU A 279 -2.23 -9.96 27.67
C GLU A 279 -1.91 -8.53 28.13
N ARG A 280 -0.75 -8.00 27.75
CA ARG A 280 -0.35 -6.62 28.07
C ARG A 280 -1.25 -5.57 27.41
N ILE A 281 -1.73 -5.84 26.19
CA ILE A 281 -2.61 -4.94 25.43
C ILE A 281 -4.04 -5.03 25.95
N PHE A 282 -4.60 -6.24 26.06
CA PHE A 282 -6.02 -6.42 26.37
C PHE A 282 -6.31 -6.51 27.88
N GLY A 283 -5.30 -6.73 28.72
CA GLY A 283 -5.44 -6.90 30.17
C GLY A 283 -6.07 -8.23 30.58
N THR A 284 -6.09 -9.23 29.67
CA THR A 284 -6.69 -10.54 29.89
C THR A 284 -6.05 -11.58 28.96
N ASN A 285 -6.06 -12.84 29.38
CA ASN A 285 -5.61 -13.99 28.59
C ASN A 285 -6.68 -14.56 27.64
N ALA A 286 -7.90 -13.99 27.65
CA ALA A 286 -9.03 -14.47 26.84
C ALA A 286 -8.73 -14.50 25.33
N TYR A 287 -7.80 -13.68 24.86
CA TYR A 287 -7.45 -13.54 23.44
C TYR A 287 -6.26 -14.39 22.98
N ASN A 288 -5.53 -15.04 23.90
CA ASN A 288 -4.28 -15.75 23.60
C ASN A 288 -4.44 -16.83 22.52
N LYS A 289 -5.55 -17.56 22.54
CA LYS A 289 -5.83 -18.60 21.52
C LYS A 289 -6.16 -18.01 20.15
N VAL A 290 -6.80 -16.84 20.10
CA VAL A 290 -7.25 -16.26 18.82
C VAL A 290 -6.12 -15.52 18.11
N VAL A 291 -5.19 -14.89 18.84
CA VAL A 291 -4.06 -14.15 18.25
C VAL A 291 -3.08 -15.07 17.50
N LYS A 292 -3.03 -16.36 17.88
CA LYS A 292 -2.23 -17.38 17.19
C LYS A 292 -2.75 -17.79 15.81
N ARG A 293 -3.96 -17.35 15.42
CA ARG A 293 -4.56 -17.73 14.13
C ARG A 293 -3.96 -16.99 12.94
N GLY A 294 -3.27 -15.88 13.17
CA GLY A 294 -2.71 -15.03 12.13
C GLY A 294 -2.58 -13.59 12.59
N PRO A 295 -2.20 -12.67 11.69
CA PRO A 295 -2.06 -11.27 12.03
C PRO A 295 -3.39 -10.66 12.45
N VAL A 296 -3.33 -9.68 13.34
CA VAL A 296 -4.47 -8.89 13.78
C VAL A 296 -4.41 -7.51 13.14
N ILE A 297 -5.57 -6.93 12.85
CA ILE A 297 -5.68 -5.58 12.30
C ILE A 297 -6.17 -4.65 13.41
N GLY A 298 -5.31 -3.74 13.85
CA GLY A 298 -5.62 -2.71 14.83
C GLY A 298 -5.91 -1.37 14.20
N LEU A 299 -6.94 -0.69 14.71
CA LEU A 299 -7.37 0.65 14.29
C LEU A 299 -7.41 1.57 15.51
N GLU A 300 -6.87 2.77 15.37
CA GLU A 300 -6.95 3.82 16.38
C GLU A 300 -7.93 4.91 15.93
N TYR A 301 -9.00 5.10 16.71
CA TYR A 301 -9.95 6.18 16.51
C TYR A 301 -9.83 7.26 17.58
N ASN A 302 -10.06 8.50 17.18
CA ASN A 302 -10.23 9.64 18.06
C ASN A 302 -11.49 10.42 17.69
N GLY A 303 -12.26 10.82 18.70
CA GLY A 303 -13.49 11.55 18.49
C GLY A 303 -14.35 11.56 19.73
N LYS A 304 -15.49 12.24 19.66
CA LYS A 304 -16.47 12.24 20.76
C LYS A 304 -17.27 10.93 20.70
N ASP A 305 -17.43 10.27 21.84
CA ASP A 305 -18.18 9.01 21.97
C ASP A 305 -17.65 7.87 21.08
N CYS A 306 -16.38 7.96 20.67
CA CYS A 306 -15.77 7.06 19.69
C CYS A 306 -15.79 5.58 20.13
N ILE A 307 -15.66 5.31 21.43
CA ILE A 307 -15.73 3.96 21.98
C ILE A 307 -17.10 3.32 21.73
N SER A 308 -18.18 4.02 22.08
CA SER A 308 -19.55 3.51 21.90
C SER A 308 -19.87 3.33 20.41
N MET A 309 -19.46 4.29 19.58
CA MET A 309 -19.69 4.23 18.13
C MET A 309 -18.93 3.06 17.50
N CYS A 310 -17.64 2.89 17.79
CA CYS A 310 -16.88 1.73 17.31
C CYS A 310 -17.52 0.40 17.75
N LEU A 311 -18.00 0.31 18.99
CA LEU A 311 -18.64 -0.90 19.50
C LEU A 311 -19.96 -1.22 18.79
N GLU A 312 -20.80 -0.21 18.58
CA GLU A 312 -22.09 -0.36 17.89
C GLU A 312 -21.88 -0.72 16.42
N THR A 313 -21.02 -0.01 15.71
CA THR A 313 -20.67 -0.28 14.31
C THR A 313 -20.10 -1.69 14.14
N ALA A 314 -19.18 -2.11 15.02
CA ALA A 314 -18.62 -3.47 14.96
C ALA A 314 -19.69 -4.56 15.17
N LYS A 315 -20.65 -4.35 16.09
CA LYS A 315 -21.78 -5.27 16.31
C LYS A 315 -22.72 -5.32 15.11
N ASN A 316 -23.03 -4.17 14.51
CA ASN A 316 -23.90 -4.07 13.35
C ASN A 316 -23.30 -4.81 12.16
N ILE A 317 -22.00 -4.66 11.92
CA ILE A 317 -21.26 -5.38 10.86
C ILE A 317 -21.29 -6.89 11.11
N ALA A 318 -21.03 -7.35 12.34
CA ALA A 318 -21.09 -8.77 12.68
C ALA A 318 -22.50 -9.35 12.42
N THR A 319 -23.55 -8.58 12.73
CA THR A 319 -24.94 -9.01 12.55
C THR A 319 -25.36 -9.01 11.08
N SER A 320 -25.01 -7.98 10.31
CA SER A 320 -25.42 -7.83 8.90
C SER A 320 -24.70 -8.79 7.97
N THR A 321 -23.43 -9.11 8.24
CA THR A 321 -22.62 -10.02 7.42
C THR A 321 -22.78 -11.49 7.81
N GLY A 322 -23.41 -11.77 8.95
CA GLY A 322 -23.42 -13.11 9.55
C GLY A 322 -22.04 -13.59 10.01
N CYS A 323 -21.01 -12.74 9.98
CA CYS A 323 -19.67 -13.10 10.44
C CYS A 323 -19.60 -13.07 11.97
N THR A 324 -19.35 -14.22 12.59
CA THR A 324 -19.09 -14.35 14.03
C THR A 324 -17.63 -14.04 14.41
N GLY A 325 -16.94 -13.28 13.56
CA GLY A 325 -15.52 -12.97 13.73
C GLY A 325 -15.28 -12.18 15.01
N LEU A 326 -14.32 -12.60 15.82
CA LEU A 326 -14.02 -11.91 17.06
C LEU A 326 -13.43 -10.53 16.76
N VAL A 327 -13.85 -9.54 17.54
CA VAL A 327 -13.32 -8.17 17.52
C VAL A 327 -13.15 -7.69 18.95
N TYR A 328 -12.03 -7.03 19.21
CA TYR A 328 -11.79 -6.29 20.43
C TYR A 328 -12.15 -4.82 20.21
N VAL A 329 -12.84 -4.21 21.16
CA VAL A 329 -13.07 -2.76 21.20
C VAL A 329 -12.76 -2.28 22.61
N SER A 330 -11.96 -1.23 22.76
CA SER A 330 -11.73 -0.61 24.06
C SER A 330 -13.06 -0.27 24.73
N THR A 331 -13.22 -0.63 26.00
CA THR A 331 -14.50 -0.42 26.73
C THR A 331 -14.44 0.74 27.72
N CYS A 332 -13.25 1.25 28.03
CA CYS A 332 -13.04 2.26 29.05
C CYS A 332 -12.08 3.36 28.56
N PRO A 333 -12.49 4.65 28.58
CA PRO A 333 -11.62 5.77 28.19
C PRO A 333 -10.30 5.84 28.97
N LYS A 334 -10.31 5.43 30.24
CA LYS A 334 -9.12 5.49 31.12
C LYS A 334 -8.05 4.47 30.71
N THR A 335 -8.45 3.32 30.18
CA THR A 335 -7.51 2.25 29.78
C THR A 335 -7.18 2.33 28.30
N ALA A 336 -8.10 2.83 27.46
CA ALA A 336 -7.95 2.85 26.00
C ALA A 336 -6.60 3.40 25.53
N ARG A 337 -6.13 4.53 26.09
CA ARG A 337 -4.83 5.12 25.71
C ARG A 337 -3.67 4.16 25.95
N LYS A 338 -3.60 3.54 27.13
CA LYS A 338 -2.55 2.57 27.46
C LYS A 338 -2.59 1.36 26.54
N GLN A 339 -3.79 0.91 26.14
CA GLN A 339 -3.96 -0.20 25.21
C GLN A 339 -3.45 0.15 23.82
N ILE A 340 -3.78 1.35 23.33
CA ILE A 340 -3.29 1.91 22.07
C ILE A 340 -1.77 2.02 22.11
N GLU A 341 -1.21 2.66 23.13
CA GLU A 341 0.24 2.80 23.31
C GLU A 341 0.93 1.43 23.29
N ASN A 342 0.43 0.46 24.05
CA ASN A 342 0.98 -0.90 24.08
C ASN A 342 0.89 -1.60 22.72
N PHE A 343 -0.22 -1.44 21.99
CA PHE A 343 -0.43 -2.07 20.68
C PHE A 343 0.47 -1.46 19.61
N PHE A 344 0.45 -0.14 19.46
CA PHE A 344 1.22 0.55 18.41
C PHE A 344 2.72 0.55 18.71
N SER A 345 3.17 0.64 19.97
CA SER A 345 4.59 0.50 20.29
C SER A 345 5.10 -0.91 19.99
N HIS A 346 4.30 -1.95 20.24
CA HIS A 346 4.65 -3.31 19.86
C HIS A 346 4.70 -3.47 18.32
N ALA A 347 3.74 -2.87 17.62
CA ALA A 347 3.71 -2.86 16.17
C ALA A 347 4.95 -2.19 15.56
N ASP A 348 5.34 -1.04 16.09
CA ASP A 348 6.50 -0.28 15.58
C ASP A 348 7.80 -1.07 15.78
N VAL A 349 7.98 -1.72 16.94
CA VAL A 349 9.13 -2.63 17.16
C VAL A 349 9.12 -3.79 16.18
N GLN A 350 7.99 -4.48 16.02
CA GLN A 350 7.90 -5.63 15.11
C GLN A 350 8.19 -5.23 13.65
N LEU A 351 7.59 -4.14 13.17
CA LEU A 351 7.75 -3.69 11.78
C LEU A 351 9.15 -3.13 11.51
N SER A 352 9.83 -2.54 12.50
CA SER A 352 11.22 -2.09 12.35
C SER A 352 12.23 -3.23 12.26
N SER A 353 11.84 -4.45 12.67
CA SER A 353 12.69 -5.64 12.67
C SER A 353 12.56 -6.52 11.41
N GLN A 354 11.67 -6.14 10.49
CA GLN A 354 11.41 -6.80 9.20
C GLN A 354 12.11 -6.06 8.07
#